data_AF-M5AGN0-F1
#
_entry.id   AF-M5AGN0-F1
#
_cell.length_a   1.000
_cell.length_b   1.000
_cell.length_c   1.000
_cell.angle_alpha   90.00
_cell.angle_beta   90.00
_cell.angle_gamma   90.00
#
_symmetry.space_group_name_H-M   'P 1'
#
loop_
_entity.id
_entity.type
_entity.pdbx_description
1 polymer ?
#
loop_
_entity_poly.entity_id
_entity_poly.type
_entity_poly.pdbx_seq_one_letter_code
_entity_poly.pdbx_strand_id
1 'polypeptide(L)'
;MNSLLWGIGSGITAACYVVLPRPLVKDEGHAPIVVLGWGMFLSGIVFNLYHPFFLNTPPITGGLVASMSTVILVGTILPFSLVLYSTHFAPSDVISIVDATQPVMTFILSIIFLSLKITVAEVIGSVLVVVAIYLLQRGRRKIETPFDEVS
;
A
#
# COMPACT_ATOMS: atom_id res chain seq x y z
N MET A 1 1.77 -8.82 -27.19
CA MET A 1 1.03 -9.94 -26.55
C MET A 1 1.33 -10.03 -25.05
N ASN A 2 2.59 -9.98 -24.62
CA ASN A 2 2.99 -10.18 -23.22
C ASN A 2 2.40 -9.15 -22.24
N SER A 3 2.35 -7.86 -22.58
CA SER A 3 1.87 -6.82 -21.64
C SER A 3 0.39 -6.96 -21.27
N LEU A 4 -0.44 -7.49 -22.17
CA LEU A 4 -1.85 -7.72 -21.91
C LEU A 4 -2.05 -8.91 -20.95
N LEU A 5 -1.30 -9.99 -21.15
CA LEU A 5 -1.31 -11.17 -20.26
C LEU A 5 -0.81 -10.82 -18.86
N TRP A 6 0.28 -10.05 -18.75
CA TRP A 6 0.77 -9.54 -17.47
C TRP A 6 -0.20 -8.57 -16.81
N GLY A 7 -0.89 -7.74 -17.59
CA GLY A 7 -1.94 -6.84 -17.09
C GLY A 7 -3.15 -7.59 -16.52
N ILE A 8 -3.65 -8.60 -17.23
CA ILE A 8 -4.76 -9.45 -16.76
C ILE A 8 -4.32 -10.25 -15.52
N GLY A 9 -3.14 -10.85 -15.54
CA GLY A 9 -2.58 -11.58 -14.39
C GLY A 9 -2.40 -10.71 -13.15
N SER A 10 -1.94 -9.46 -13.32
CA SER A 10 -1.85 -8.48 -12.24
C SER A 10 -3.23 -8.11 -11.69
N GLY A 11 -4.23 -7.92 -12.55
CA GLY A 11 -5.61 -7.65 -12.12
C GLY A 11 -6.24 -8.78 -11.31
N ILE A 12 -6.06 -10.03 -11.74
CA ILE A 12 -6.52 -11.22 -11.01
C ILE A 12 -5.81 -11.32 -9.65
N THR A 13 -4.49 -11.10 -9.62
CA THR A 13 -3.70 -11.13 -8.39
C THR A 13 -4.12 -10.04 -7.42
N ALA A 14 -4.39 -8.83 -7.91
CA ALA A 14 -4.90 -7.72 -7.10
C ALA A 14 -6.30 -8.03 -6.53
N ALA A 15 -7.18 -8.65 -7.32
CA ALA A 15 -8.48 -9.09 -6.84
C ALA A 15 -8.35 -10.16 -5.74
N CYS A 16 -7.49 -11.16 -5.94
CA CYS A 16 -7.19 -12.15 -4.90
C CYS A 16 -6.63 -11.49 -3.63
N TYR A 17 -5.71 -10.52 -3.76
CA TYR A 17 -5.14 -9.80 -2.61
C TYR A 17 -6.19 -9.02 -1.81
N VAL A 18 -7.24 -8.50 -2.45
CA VAL A 18 -8.34 -7.80 -1.75
C VAL A 18 -9.35 -8.77 -1.15
N VAL A 19 -9.63 -9.89 -1.84
CA VAL A 19 -10.69 -10.83 -1.45
C VAL A 19 -10.21 -11.85 -0.41
N LEU A 20 -8.96 -12.30 -0.46
CA LEU A 20 -8.40 -13.31 0.46
C LEU A 20 -8.37 -12.86 1.94
N PRO A 21 -7.91 -11.63 2.29
CA PRO A 21 -7.87 -11.20 3.69
C PRO A 21 -9.23 -10.73 4.23
N ARG A 22 -10.21 -10.44 3.35
CA ARG A 22 -11.54 -9.99 3.77
C ARG A 22 -12.27 -10.96 4.72
N PRO A 23 -12.40 -12.27 4.41
CA PRO A 23 -13.07 -13.21 5.32
C PRO A 23 -12.23 -13.46 6.58
N LEU A 24 -10.89 -13.51 6.48
CA LEU A 24 -9.99 -13.72 7.62
C LEU A 24 -10.12 -12.62 8.70
N VAL A 25 -10.38 -11.38 8.29
CA VAL A 25 -10.58 -10.24 9.19
C VAL A 25 -12.02 -10.17 9.72
N LYS A 26 -13.00 -10.69 8.97
CA LYS A 26 -14.43 -10.51 9.27
C LYS A 26 -15.05 -11.66 10.06
N ASP A 27 -14.60 -12.90 9.85
CA ASP A 27 -15.16 -14.08 10.51
C ASP A 27 -14.47 -14.43 11.83
N GLU A 28 -13.17 -14.11 12.01
CA GLU A 28 -12.41 -14.56 13.19
C GLU A 28 -12.09 -13.46 14.21
N GLY A 29 -12.55 -12.22 14.01
CA GLY A 29 -12.31 -11.11 14.95
C GLY A 29 -10.83 -10.75 15.17
N HIS A 30 -9.93 -11.33 14.38
CA HIS A 30 -8.50 -11.05 14.43
C HIS A 30 -8.22 -9.64 13.96
N ALA A 31 -7.43 -8.90 14.74
CA ALA A 31 -7.00 -7.57 14.35
C ALA A 31 -6.34 -7.64 12.95
N PRO A 32 -6.77 -6.81 11.98
CA PRO A 32 -6.25 -6.80 10.60
C PRO A 32 -4.72 -6.81 10.50
N ILE A 33 -4.11 -6.28 11.55
CA ILE A 33 -2.68 -6.16 11.72
C ILE A 33 -1.93 -7.46 11.93
N VAL A 34 -2.55 -8.44 12.60
CA VAL A 34 -1.96 -9.77 12.84
C VAL A 34 -1.92 -10.53 11.52
N VAL A 35 -2.99 -10.44 10.73
CA VAL A 35 -3.07 -11.02 9.38
C VAL A 35 -2.00 -10.41 8.47
N LEU A 36 -1.82 -9.08 8.53
CA LEU A 36 -0.80 -8.39 7.74
C LEU A 36 0.63 -8.76 8.17
N GLY A 37 0.89 -8.87 9.48
CA GLY A 37 2.20 -9.27 10.02
C GLY A 37 2.59 -10.69 9.61
N TRP A 38 1.67 -11.65 9.73
CA TRP A 38 1.88 -13.02 9.23
C TRP A 38 2.05 -13.06 7.70
N GLY A 39 1.30 -12.22 6.97
CA GLY A 39 1.45 -12.07 5.53
C GLY A 39 2.85 -11.59 5.13
N MET A 40 3.39 -10.56 5.80
CA MET A 40 4.75 -10.07 5.56
C MET A 40 5.82 -11.11 5.92
N PHE A 41 5.65 -11.83 7.02
CA PHE A 41 6.57 -12.89 7.43
C PHE A 41 6.63 -14.03 6.41
N LEU A 42 5.46 -14.53 6.00
CA LEU A 42 5.35 -15.61 5.02
C LEU A 42 5.85 -15.16 3.63
N SER A 43 5.57 -13.91 3.25
CA SER A 43 6.11 -13.31 2.02
C SER A 43 7.64 -13.26 2.03
N GLY A 44 8.26 -12.95 3.17
CA GLY A 44 9.72 -12.97 3.32
C GLY A 44 10.31 -14.36 3.15
N ILE A 45 9.66 -15.39 3.72
CA ILE A 45 10.08 -16.80 3.57
C ILE A 45 9.99 -17.22 2.09
N VAL A 46 8.87 -16.97 1.43
CA VAL A 46 8.68 -17.34 0.02
C VAL A 46 9.68 -16.61 -0.88
N PHE A 47 9.95 -15.33 -0.60
CA PHE A 47 10.95 -14.55 -1.33
C PHE A 47 12.36 -15.13 -1.17
N ASN A 48 12.70 -15.58 0.05
CA ASN A 48 13.98 -16.24 0.33
C ASN A 48 14.15 -17.55 -0.46
N LEU A 49 13.06 -18.33 -0.62
CA LEU A 49 13.08 -19.56 -1.42
C LEU A 49 13.22 -19.28 -2.93
N TYR A 50 12.55 -18.25 -3.46
CA TYR A 50 12.56 -17.97 -4.91
C TYR A 50 13.84 -17.28 -5.37
N HIS A 51 14.37 -16.35 -4.57
CA HIS A 51 15.62 -15.66 -4.87
C HIS A 51 16.51 -15.66 -3.62
N PRO A 52 17.32 -16.72 -3.41
CA PRO A 52 18.17 -16.81 -2.24
C PRO A 52 19.12 -15.64 -2.21
N PHE A 53 19.03 -14.82 -1.17
CA PHE A 53 19.80 -13.59 -1.05
C PHE A 53 21.32 -13.80 -1.05
N PHE A 54 21.76 -15.05 -0.88
CA PHE A 54 23.16 -15.46 -0.84
C PHE A 54 23.77 -15.84 -2.20
N LEU A 55 22.97 -16.07 -3.25
CA LEU A 55 23.47 -16.66 -4.51
C LEU A 55 24.04 -15.63 -5.50
N ASN A 56 23.78 -14.34 -5.30
CA ASN A 56 24.25 -13.25 -6.18
C ASN A 56 24.48 -11.96 -5.39
N THR A 57 25.24 -12.01 -4.29
CA THR A 57 25.57 -10.80 -3.52
C THR A 57 26.57 -9.93 -4.29
N PRO A 58 26.22 -8.69 -4.65
CA PRO A 58 27.20 -7.64 -4.86
C PRO A 58 28.08 -7.53 -3.61
N PRO A 59 29.32 -7.01 -3.68
CA PRO A 59 30.14 -6.84 -2.49
C PRO A 59 29.33 -6.07 -1.45
N ILE A 60 29.07 -6.72 -0.30
CA ILE A 60 28.33 -6.13 0.82
C ILE A 60 29.18 -4.99 1.37
N THR A 61 28.99 -3.83 0.75
CA THR A 61 29.66 -2.59 1.10
C THR A 61 28.89 -1.97 2.27
N GLY A 62 29.58 -1.37 3.24
CA GLY A 62 28.92 -0.74 4.39
C GLY A 62 27.82 0.25 3.99
N GLY A 63 27.97 0.94 2.85
CA GLY A 63 26.95 1.82 2.28
C GLY A 63 25.68 1.10 1.79
N LEU A 64 25.80 -0.12 1.24
CA LEU A 64 24.64 -0.93 0.83
C LEU A 64 23.86 -1.41 2.07
N VAL A 65 24.57 -1.88 3.09
CA VAL A 65 23.95 -2.30 4.36
C VAL A 65 23.27 -1.12 5.05
N ALA A 66 23.95 0.03 5.11
CA ALA A 66 23.42 1.24 5.73
C ALA A 66 22.19 1.80 4.99
N SER A 67 22.20 1.78 3.65
CA SER A 67 21.04 2.22 2.86
C SER A 67 19.86 1.26 3.02
N MET A 68 20.09 -0.06 2.96
CA MET A 68 19.02 -1.04 3.19
C MET A 68 18.47 -0.97 4.61
N SER A 69 19.33 -0.86 5.63
CA SER A 69 18.87 -0.74 7.02
C SER A 69 18.10 0.54 7.25
N THR A 70 18.52 1.66 6.66
CA THR A 70 17.77 2.92 6.73
C THR A 70 16.38 2.77 6.12
N VAL A 71 16.26 2.17 4.93
CA VAL A 71 14.96 1.95 4.28
C VAL A 71 14.07 1.00 5.10
N ILE A 72 14.62 -0.08 5.66
CA ILE A 72 13.85 -1.03 6.46
C ILE A 72 13.38 -0.40 7.77
N LEU A 73 14.28 0.24 8.52
CA LEU A 73 13.97 0.82 9.82
C LEU A 73 13.07 2.06 9.68
N VAL A 74 13.45 2.98 8.80
CA VAL A 74 12.77 4.28 8.66
C VAL A 74 11.60 4.22 7.68
N GLY A 75 11.71 3.44 6.62
CA GLY A 75 10.66 3.34 5.59
C GLY A 75 9.57 2.32 5.91
N THR A 76 9.87 1.29 6.71
CA THR A 76 8.92 0.20 6.98
C THR A 76 8.58 0.11 8.46
N ILE A 77 9.55 -0.16 9.35
CA ILE A 77 9.29 -0.48 10.76
C ILE A 77 8.72 0.73 11.51
N LEU A 78 9.30 1.91 11.35
CA LEU A 78 8.83 3.13 12.04
C LEU A 78 7.40 3.52 11.63
N PRO A 79 7.06 3.68 10.33
CA PRO A 79 5.70 3.99 9.90
C PRO A 79 4.71 2.91 10.32
N PHE A 80 5.09 1.63 10.21
CA PHE A 80 4.24 0.53 10.64
C PHE A 80 3.96 0.61 12.13
N SER A 81 4.99 0.81 12.97
CA SER A 81 4.83 0.95 14.42
C SER A 81 3.97 2.16 14.80
N LEU A 82 4.06 3.25 14.05
CA LEU A 82 3.23 4.44 14.27
C LEU A 82 1.77 4.20 13.88
N VAL A 83 1.52 3.45 12.81
CA VAL A 83 0.18 2.98 12.44
C VAL A 83 -0.36 2.00 13.49
N LEU A 84 0.45 1.05 13.98
CA LEU A 84 0.08 0.15 15.09
C LEU A 84 -0.38 0.95 16.31
N TYR A 85 0.43 1.91 16.72
CA TYR A 85 0.12 2.76 17.86
C TYR A 85 -1.13 3.59 17.60
N SER A 86 -1.25 4.20 16.41
CA SER A 86 -2.42 4.98 16.03
C SER A 86 -3.70 4.15 16.05
N THR A 87 -3.71 2.90 15.59
CA THR A 87 -4.92 2.06 15.59
C THR A 87 -5.49 1.77 16.99
N HIS A 88 -4.71 1.93 18.06
CA HIS A 88 -5.21 1.78 19.42
C HIS A 88 -5.90 3.04 19.96
N PHE A 89 -5.61 4.20 19.38
CA PHE A 89 -6.11 5.52 19.82
C PHE A 89 -6.97 6.24 18.77
N ALA A 90 -7.03 5.73 17.55
CA ALA A 90 -7.67 6.36 16.41
C ALA A 90 -9.13 5.91 16.28
N PRO A 91 -10.12 6.76 16.66
CA PRO A 91 -11.49 6.57 16.22
C PRO A 91 -11.58 6.55 14.68
N SER A 92 -12.59 5.88 14.15
CA SER A 92 -12.84 5.72 12.71
C SER A 92 -12.70 7.02 11.90
N ASP A 93 -13.04 8.16 12.51
CA ASP A 93 -12.99 9.48 11.89
C ASP A 93 -11.57 9.93 11.49
N VAL A 94 -10.56 9.75 12.35
CA VAL A 94 -9.19 10.15 12.02
C VAL A 94 -8.57 9.23 10.98
N ILE A 95 -8.91 7.93 10.99
CA ILE A 95 -8.46 6.98 9.97
C ILE A 95 -9.07 7.34 8.60
N SER A 96 -10.34 7.73 8.57
CA SER A 96 -11.03 8.18 7.35
C SER A 96 -10.40 9.44 6.75
N ILE A 97 -10.01 10.42 7.58
CA ILE A 97 -9.31 11.63 7.13
C ILE A 97 -7.92 11.30 6.58
N VAL A 98 -7.16 10.41 7.24
CA VAL A 98 -5.84 9.98 6.79
C VAL A 98 -5.94 9.23 5.45
N ASP A 99 -6.91 8.34 5.30
CA ASP A 99 -7.13 7.57 4.05
C ASP A 99 -7.62 8.48 2.90
N ALA A 100 -8.41 9.52 3.21
CA ALA A 100 -8.76 10.57 2.25
C ALA A 100 -7.57 11.47 1.87
N THR A 101 -6.51 11.51 2.67
CA THR A 101 -5.34 12.37 2.40
C THR A 101 -4.20 11.59 1.73
N GLN A 102 -4.11 10.28 1.99
CA GLN A 102 -3.05 9.41 1.47
C GLN A 102 -2.86 9.51 -0.05
N PRO A 103 -3.91 9.41 -0.89
CA PRO A 103 -3.74 9.49 -2.35
C PRO A 103 -3.19 10.84 -2.83
N VAL A 104 -3.57 11.94 -2.16
CA VAL A 104 -3.10 13.29 -2.48
C VAL A 104 -1.62 13.43 -2.15
N MET A 105 -1.21 12.96 -0.96
CA MET A 105 0.19 12.95 -0.55
C MET A 105 1.05 12.09 -1.47
N THR A 106 0.60 10.88 -1.82
CA THR A 106 1.31 9.99 -2.76
C THR A 106 1.51 10.65 -4.12
N PHE A 107 0.50 11.36 -4.62
CA PHE A 107 0.59 12.08 -5.89
C PHE A 107 1.62 13.21 -5.85
N ILE A 108 1.56 14.07 -4.82
CA ILE A 108 2.51 15.18 -4.64
C ILE A 108 3.94 14.62 -4.55
N LEU A 109 4.15 13.58 -3.74
CA LEU A 109 5.45 12.95 -3.59
C LEU A 109 5.94 12.34 -4.90
N SER A 110 5.05 11.72 -5.68
CA SER A 110 5.40 11.13 -6.98
C SER A 110 5.88 12.19 -7.98
N ILE A 111 5.29 13.38 -8.01
CA ILE A 111 5.79 14.47 -8.89
C ILE A 111 7.16 14.96 -8.44
N ILE A 112 7.33 15.22 -7.14
CA ILE A 112 8.55 15.80 -6.58
C ILE A 112 9.73 14.82 -6.67
N PHE A 113 9.53 13.57 -6.24
CA PHE A 113 10.59 12.58 -6.10
C PHE A 113 10.93 11.89 -7.42
N LEU A 114 9.92 11.59 -8.26
CA LEU A 114 10.14 10.82 -9.48
C LEU A 114 10.57 11.70 -10.67
N SER A 115 10.43 13.03 -10.58
CA SER A 115 10.85 14.02 -11.60
C SER A 115 10.64 13.51 -13.03
N LEU A 116 9.45 12.97 -13.29
CA LEU A 116 9.12 12.34 -14.56
C LEU A 116 9.35 13.35 -15.69
N LYS A 117 10.03 12.93 -16.75
CA LYS A 117 10.12 13.72 -18.00
C LYS A 117 8.78 13.64 -18.69
N ILE A 118 7.86 14.49 -18.24
CA ILE A 118 6.45 14.36 -18.58
C ILE A 118 6.24 14.65 -20.06
N THR A 119 5.88 13.63 -20.83
CA THR A 119 5.27 13.81 -22.15
C THR A 119 3.80 14.21 -22.02
N VAL A 120 3.22 14.88 -23.02
CA VAL A 120 1.82 15.38 -22.95
C VAL A 120 0.82 14.28 -22.58
N ALA A 121 1.06 13.04 -23.04
CA ALA A 121 0.24 11.88 -22.68
C ALA A 121 0.32 11.51 -21.19
N GLU A 122 1.50 11.64 -20.57
CA GLU A 122 1.69 11.39 -19.13
C GLU A 122 1.08 12.49 -18.27
N VAL A 123 1.06 13.74 -18.75
CA VAL A 123 0.34 14.84 -18.06
C VAL A 123 -1.14 14.50 -17.99
N ILE A 124 -1.75 14.13 -19.13
CA ILE A 124 -3.17 13.80 -19.21
C ILE A 124 -3.48 12.56 -18.35
N GLY A 125 -2.63 11.53 -18.44
CA GLY A 125 -2.75 10.32 -17.60
C GLY A 125 -2.69 10.64 -16.11
N SER A 126 -1.75 11.49 -15.69
CA SER A 126 -1.60 11.92 -14.29
C SER A 126 -2.82 12.70 -13.81
N VAL A 127 -3.33 13.64 -14.61
CA VAL A 127 -4.55 14.41 -14.29
C VAL A 127 -5.76 13.47 -14.17
N LEU A 128 -5.89 12.49 -15.07
CA LEU A 128 -7.00 11.54 -15.05
C LEU A 128 -6.95 10.64 -13.80
N VAL A 129 -5.76 10.21 -13.38
CA VAL A 129 -5.57 9.47 -12.11
C VAL A 129 -5.95 10.33 -10.90
N VAL A 130 -5.56 11.60 -10.87
CA VAL A 130 -5.96 12.53 -9.78
C VAL A 130 -7.47 12.68 -9.71
N VAL A 131 -8.12 12.88 -10.85
CA VAL A 131 -9.59 13.00 -10.92
C VAL A 131 -10.26 11.71 -10.47
N ALA A 132 -9.77 10.55 -10.90
CA ALA A 132 -10.31 9.24 -10.49
C ALA A 132 -10.19 9.02 -8.97
N ILE A 133 -9.02 9.35 -8.39
CA ILE A 133 -8.79 9.30 -6.94
C ILE A 133 -9.77 10.23 -6.20
N TYR A 134 -9.90 11.48 -6.65
CA TYR A 134 -10.80 12.46 -6.04
C TYR A 134 -12.26 11.99 -6.07
N LEU A 135 -12.70 11.44 -7.21
CA LEU A 135 -14.05 10.87 -7.35
C LEU A 135 -14.26 9.66 -6.43
N LEU A 136 -13.27 8.77 -6.32
CA LEU A 136 -13.34 7.58 -5.47
C LEU A 136 -13.45 7.95 -3.99
N GLN A 137 -12.65 8.94 -3.55
CA GLN A 137 -12.73 9.45 -2.17
C GLN A 137 -14.10 10.07 -1.87
N ARG A 138 -14.64 10.86 -2.80
CA ARG A 138 -15.99 11.44 -2.67
C ARG A 138 -17.07 10.36 -2.61
N GLY A 139 -16.93 9.30 -3.41
CA GLY A 139 -17.82 8.14 -3.41
C GLY A 139 -17.82 7.40 -2.07
N ARG A 140 -16.63 7.14 -1.49
CA ARG A 140 -16.50 6.48 -0.18
C ARG A 140 -17.16 7.28 0.95
N ARG A 141 -16.95 8.61 1.01
CA ARG A 141 -17.57 9.49 2.01
C ARG A 141 -19.10 9.43 2.02
N LYS A 142 -19.72 9.14 0.86
CA LYS A 142 -21.18 9.07 0.71
C LYS A 142 -21.79 7.73 1.16
N ILE A 143 -20.96 6.69 1.31
CA ILE A 143 -21.38 5.34 1.71
C ILE A 143 -21.33 5.17 3.23
N GLU A 144 -20.47 5.92 3.94
CA GLU A 144 -20.46 5.96 5.41
C GLU A 144 -21.60 6.79 6.03
N THR A 145 -22.22 7.70 5.28
CA THR A 145 -23.25 8.61 5.80
C THR A 145 -24.72 8.12 5.86
N PRO A 146 -25.17 6.97 5.29
CA PRO A 146 -26.59 6.59 5.39
C PRO A 146 -26.99 5.75 6.62
N PHE A 147 -26.05 5.22 7.43
CA PHE A 147 -26.38 4.24 8.49
C PHE A 147 -26.30 4.77 9.92
N ASP A 148 -25.71 5.94 10.17
CA ASP A 148 -25.60 6.52 11.52
C ASP A 148 -26.71 7.54 11.87
N GLU A 149 -27.66 7.80 10.97
CA GLU A 149 -28.84 8.65 11.26
C GLU A 149 -30.04 7.84 11.79
N VAL A 150 -29.92 6.52 11.96
CA VAL A 150 -30.99 5.66 12.50
C VAL A 150 -30.45 4.71 13.58
N SER A 151 -29.88 5.26 14.65
CA SER A 151 -29.74 4.55 15.93
C SER A 151 -29.83 5.52 17.11
#